data_AF-A0A8T5W948-F1
#
_entry.id   AF-A0A8T5W948-F1
#
_cell.length_a   1.000
_cell.length_b   1.000
_cell.length_c   1.000
_cell.angle_alpha   90.00
_cell.angle_beta   90.00
_cell.angle_gamma   90.00
#
_symmetry.space_group_name_H-M   'P 1'
#
loop_
_entity.id
_entity.type
_entity.pdbx_description
1 polymer ?
#
loop_
_entity_poly.entity_id
_entity_poly.type
_entity_poly.pdbx_seq_one_letter_code
_entity_poly.pdbx_strand_id
1 'polypeptide(L)' 'MRKVKQTEQKEIGRIKLSDTRELVASIVDGEKLDLRIWVESNNYKGWTKQGLRFYLFDGNWEEFKKLMEKVNQEYENLA' A
#
# COMPACT_ATOMS: atom_id res chain seq x y z
N MET A 1 18.90 -18.75 21.06
CA MET A 1 18.08 -18.46 19.87
C MET A 1 17.75 -16.96 19.85
N ARG A 2 18.09 -16.22 18.80
CA ARG A 2 17.63 -14.83 18.63
C ARG A 2 16.13 -14.86 18.30
N LYS A 3 15.29 -14.20 19.10
CA LYS A 3 13.89 -13.95 18.72
C LYS A 3 13.90 -13.02 17.50
N VAL A 4 13.40 -13.50 16.37
CA VAL A 4 13.16 -12.65 15.19
C VAL A 4 11.99 -11.74 15.56
N LYS A 5 12.20 -10.42 15.50
CA LYS A 5 11.12 -9.44 15.70
C LYS A 5 10.09 -9.68 14.59
N GLN A 6 8.89 -10.10 14.96
CA GLN A 6 7.80 -10.24 14.01
C GLN A 6 7.43 -8.84 13.53
N THR A 7 7.50 -8.62 12.21
CA THR A 7 7.08 -7.37 11.59
C THR A 7 5.61 -7.11 11.90
N GLU A 8 5.32 -5.97 12.51
CA GLU A 8 3.94 -5.57 12.78
C GLU A 8 3.36 -4.95 11.50
N GLN A 9 2.22 -5.46 11.04
CA GLN A 9 1.54 -4.91 9.87
C GLN A 9 0.09 -4.60 10.24
N LYS A 10 -0.28 -3.33 10.07
CA LYS A 10 -1.62 -2.82 10.28
C LYS A 10 -2.22 -2.42 8.94
N GLU A 11 -3.19 -3.19 8.45
CA GLU A 11 -3.95 -2.80 7.28
C GLU A 11 -4.81 -1.56 7.59
N ILE A 12 -4.84 -0.61 6.64
CA ILE A 12 -5.63 0.62 6.72
C ILE A 12 -6.89 0.51 5.85
N GLY A 13 -6.76 -0.12 4.69
CA GLY A 13 -7.88 -0.32 3.77
C GLY A 13 -7.41 -0.90 2.44
N ARG A 14 -8.36 -1.13 1.54
CA ARG A 14 -8.12 -1.72 0.23
C ARG A 14 -9.12 -1.25 -0.82
N ILE A 15 -8.70 -1.25 -2.08
CA ILE A 15 -9.56 -1.01 -3.24
C ILE A 15 -9.52 -2.21 -4.18
N LYS A 16 -10.69 -2.56 -4.74
CA LYS A 16 -10.80 -3.63 -5.72
C LYS A 16 -10.32 -3.12 -7.08
N LEU A 17 -9.34 -3.83 -7.68
CA LEU A 17 -8.86 -3.55 -9.04
C LEU A 17 -9.50 -4.50 -10.06
N SER A 18 -9.80 -5.74 -9.64
CA SER A 18 -10.53 -6.74 -10.42
C SER A 18 -11.14 -7.78 -9.49
N ASP A 19 -11.83 -8.79 -10.04
CA ASP A 19 -12.42 -9.88 -9.24
C ASP A 19 -11.44 -10.69 -8.41
N THR A 20 -10.15 -10.66 -8.78
CA THR A 20 -9.12 -11.45 -8.11
C THR A 20 -8.00 -10.59 -7.52
N ARG A 21 -8.07 -9.25 -7.66
CA ARG A 21 -6.97 -8.36 -7.28
C ARG A 21 -7.46 -7.15 -6.51
N GLU A 22 -6.78 -6.88 -5.40
CA GLU A 22 -7.01 -5.72 -4.55
C GLU A 22 -5.69 -4.99 -4.32
N LEU A 23 -5.71 -3.66 -4.36
CA LEU A 23 -4.60 -2.84 -3.85
C LEU A 23 -4.87 -2.58 -2.37
N VAL A 24 -3.95 -3.02 -1.51
CA VAL A 24 -4.08 -2.89 -0.06
C VAL A 24 -3.05 -1.89 0.46
N ALA A 25 -3.49 -0.98 1.33
CA ALA A 25 -2.64 -0.05 2.05
C ALA A 25 -2.44 -0.52 3.49
N SER A 26 -1.19 -0.62 3.94
CA SER A 26 -0.83 -1.03 5.30
C SER A 26 0.28 -0.16 5.89
N ILE A 27 0.28 -0.01 7.20
CA ILE A 27 1.41 0.54 7.97
C ILE A 27 2.24 -0.62 8.51
N VAL A 28 3.55 -0.58 8.26
CA VAL A 28 4.49 -1.63 8.66
C VAL A 28 5.48 -1.09 9.70
N ASP A 29 5.62 -1.80 10.82
CA ASP A 29 6.44 -1.45 11.98
C ASP A 29 6.17 -0.04 12.55
N GLY A 30 4.98 0.51 12.27
CA GLY A 30 4.60 1.87 12.66
C GLY A 30 5.27 3.00 11.87
N GLU A 31 6.13 2.69 10.89
CA GLU A 31 7.02 3.69 10.27
C GLU A 31 7.01 3.66 8.73
N LYS A 32 6.41 2.66 8.09
CA LYS A 32 6.39 2.54 6.62
C LYS A 32 4.97 2.44 6.08
N LEU A 33 4.70 3.08 4.95
CA LEU A 33 3.53 2.78 4.13
C LEU A 33 3.89 1.66 3.15
N ASP A 34 3.09 0.59 3.11
CA ASP A 34 3.15 -0.46 2.08
C ASP A 34 1.84 -0.42 1.28
N LEU A 35 1.95 -0.17 -0.02
CA LEU A 35 0.86 -0.31 -0.99
C LEU A 35 1.16 -1.53 -1.85
N ARG A 36 0.37 -2.60 -1.74
CA ARG A 36 0.69 -3.89 -2.36
C ARG A 36 -0.53 -4.60 -2.88
N ILE A 37 -0.34 -5.34 -3.97
CA ILE A 37 -1.40 -6.15 -4.55
C ILE A 37 -1.57 -7.45 -3.75
N TRP A 38 -2.78 -7.64 -3.24
CA TRP A 38 -3.30 -8.92 -2.77
C TRP A 38 -4.01 -9.62 -3.94
N VAL A 39 -3.73 -10.91 -4.12
CA VAL A 39 -4.44 -11.74 -5.10
C VAL A 39 -5.23 -12.80 -4.36
N GLU A 40 -6.48 -12.96 -4.75
CA GLU A 40 -7.34 -14.06 -4.36
C GLU A 40 -7.95 -14.69 -5.61
N SER A 41 -7.43 -15.85 -5.98
CA SER A 41 -7.86 -16.62 -7.15
C SER A 41 -7.87 -18.11 -6.80
N ASN A 42 -8.47 -18.93 -7.66
CA ASN A 42 -8.53 -20.38 -7.45
C ASN A 42 -7.14 -21.04 -7.32
N ASN A 43 -6.11 -20.47 -7.97
CA ASN A 43 -4.77 -21.06 -8.03
C ASN A 43 -3.76 -20.38 -7.09
N TYR A 44 -4.10 -19.22 -6.53
CA TYR A 44 -3.19 -18.45 -5.69
C TYR A 44 -3.96 -17.49 -4.79
N LYS A 45 -3.62 -17.50 -3.50
CA LYS A 45 -4.12 -16.57 -2.48
C LYS A 45 -2.95 -16.02 -1.68
N GLY A 46 -2.63 -14.74 -1.84
CA GLY A 46 -1.46 -14.17 -1.19
C GLY A 46 -1.00 -12.81 -1.68
N TRP A 47 0.04 -12.31 -1.00
CA TRP A 47 0.74 -11.08 -1.33
C TRP A 47 1.64 -11.25 -2.55
N THR A 48 1.47 -10.38 -3.54
CA THR A 48 2.38 -10.35 -4.68
C THR A 48 3.62 -9.49 -4.40
N LYS A 49 4.64 -9.65 -5.26
CA LYS A 49 5.79 -8.74 -5.28
C LYS A 49 5.46 -7.38 -5.89
N GLN A 50 4.28 -7.21 -6.50
CA GLN A 50 3.84 -5.94 -7.08
C GLN A 50 3.35 -5.01 -5.97
N GLY A 51 4.12 -3.97 -5.70
CA GLY A 51 3.82 -2.97 -4.70
C GLY A 51 4.99 -2.04 -4.46
N LEU A 52 4.75 -1.01 -3.67
CA LEU A 52 5.74 -0.04 -3.24
C LEU A 52 5.72 0.08 -1.72
N ARG A 53 6.89 0.35 -1.14
CA ARG A 53 7.05 0.58 0.29
C ARG A 53 8.03 1.72 0.52
N PHE A 54 7.66 2.65 1.37
CA PHE A 54 8.54 3.76 1.74
C PHE A 54 8.31 4.16 3.21
N TYR A 55 9.31 4.82 3.79
CA TYR A 55 9.23 5.35 5.15
C TYR A 55 8.30 6.55 5.21
N LEU A 56 7.54 6.68 6.29
CA LEU A 56 6.59 7.79 6.51
C LEU A 56 7.30 9.08 6.96
N PHE A 57 8.54 8.97 7.45
CA PHE A 57 9.33 10.10 7.95
C PHE A 57 10.19 10.74 6.84
N ASP A 58 11.04 11.71 7.21
CA ASP A 58 11.88 12.52 6.30
C ASP A 58 11.07 13.27 5.23
N GLY A 59 9.84 13.68 5.56
CA GLY A 59 8.96 14.42 4.65
C GLY A 59 8.30 13.58 3.56
N ASN A 60 8.62 12.28 3.47
CA ASN A 60 8.08 11.39 2.44
C ASN A 60 6.54 11.33 2.47
N TRP A 61 5.93 11.34 3.67
CA TRP A 61 4.48 11.31 3.79
C TRP A 61 3.83 12.61 3.30
N GLU A 62 4.42 13.76 3.66
CA GLU A 62 3.97 15.07 3.20
C GLU A 62 4.07 15.20 1.68
N GLU A 63 5.18 14.74 1.09
CA GLU A 63 5.37 14.73 -0.36
C GLU A 63 4.42 13.77 -1.08
N PHE A 64 4.22 12.57 -0.54
CA PHE A 64 3.26 11.60 -1.09
C PHE A 64 1.84 12.17 -1.13
N LYS A 65 1.38 12.82 -0.04
CA LYS A 65 0.06 13.49 -0.03
C LYS A 65 -0.04 14.59 -1.08
N LYS A 66 0.99 15.43 -1.23
CA LYS A 66 1.03 16.46 -2.28
C LYS A 66 0.99 15.86 -3.68
N LEU A 67 1.64 14.73 -3.90
CA LEU A 67 1.58 14.01 -5.18
C LEU A 67 0.16 13.51 -5.47
N MET A 68 -0.48 12.88 -4.48
CA MET A 68 -1.86 12.39 -4.64
C MET A 68 -2.87 13.51 -4.85
N GLU A 69 -2.67 14.68 -4.23
CA GLU A 69 -3.48 15.87 -4.50
C GLU A 69 -3.36 16.34 -5.96
N LYS A 70 -2.14 16.37 -6.51
CA LYS A 70 -1.93 16.68 -7.93
C LYS A 70 -2.62 15.65 -8.84
N VAL A 71 -2.55 14.36 -8.50
CA VAL A 71 -3.26 13.30 -9.21
C VAL A 71 -4.78 13.54 -9.19
N ASN A 72 -5.33 13.96 -8.05
CA ASN A 72 -6.75 14.29 -7.93
C ASN A 72 -7.15 15.45 -8.84
N GLN A 73 -6.37 16.54 -8.85
CA GLN A 73 -6.61 17.69 -9.71
C GLN A 73 -6.61 17.31 -11.20
N GLU A 74 -5.65 16.48 -11.63
CA GLU A 74 -5.63 15.97 -13.01
C GLU A 74 -6.84 15.08 -13.31
N TYR A 75 -7.27 14.25 -12.35
CA TYR A 75 -8.47 13.43 -12.52
C TYR A 75 -9.75 14.28 -12.68
N GLU A 76 -9.91 15.32 -11.87
CA GLU A 76 -11.05 16.25 -11.96
C GLU A 76 -11.09 16.98 -13.31
N ASN A 77 -9.94 17.27 -13.91
CA ASN A 77 -9.86 17.89 -15.24
C ASN A 77 -10.22 16.92 -16.40
N LEU A 78 -10.13 15.60 -16.16
CA LEU A 78 -10.52 14.58 -17.14
C LEU A 78 -12.01 14.23 -17.09
N ALA A 79 -12.69 14.57 -15.99
CA ALA A 79 -14.10 14.27 -15.72
C ALA A 79 -15.03 15.37 -16.27
#